data_AF-A0A0F9D6U1-F1
#
_entry.id   AF-A0A0F9D6U1-F1
#
_cell.length_a   1.000
_cell.length_b   1.000
_cell.length_c   1.000
_cell.angle_alpha   90.00
_cell.angle_beta   90.00
_cell.angle_gamma   90.00
#
_symmetry.space_group_name_H-M   'P 1'
#
loop_
_entity.id
_entity.type
_entity.pdbx_description
1 polymer ?
#
loop_
_entity_poly.entity_id
_entity_poly.type
_entity_poly.pdbx_seq_one_letter_code
_entity_poly.pdbx_strand_id
1 'polypeptide(L)' 'MEYNQKCYWRFKGEKAYRIGYPARESNGLVRMAHYIGAPRGGPIVDLKDIEIKGR' A
#
# COMPACT_ATOMS: atom_id res chain seq x y z
N MET A 1 -3.54 8.32 6.14
CA MET A 1 -3.42 7.56 4.88
C MET A 1 -4.81 7.52 4.26
N GLU A 2 -4.99 8.18 3.12
CA GLU A 2 -6.26 8.13 2.39
C GLU A 2 -6.29 6.87 1.51
N TYR A 3 -7.30 6.04 1.70
CA TYR A 3 -7.50 4.83 0.89
C TYR A 3 -7.91 5.21 -0.54
N ASN A 4 -7.56 4.38 -1.52
CA ASN A 4 -7.82 4.60 -2.95
C ASN A 4 -7.08 5.79 -3.59
N GLN A 5 -6.13 6.41 -2.91
CA GLN A 5 -5.25 7.43 -3.49
C GLN A 5 -3.88 6.88 -3.86
N LYS A 6 -3.21 7.49 -4.85
CA LYS A 6 -1.85 7.09 -5.24
C LYS A 6 -0.87 7.39 -4.10
N CYS A 7 -0.14 6.39 -3.63
CA CYS A 7 0.95 6.57 -2.68
C CYS A 7 2.25 5.91 -3.16
N TYR A 8 3.37 6.36 -2.59
CA TYR A 8 4.65 5.66 -2.70
C TYR A 8 4.84 4.86 -1.42
N TRP A 9 5.18 3.57 -1.50
CA TRP A 9 5.34 2.71 -0.33
C TRP A 9 6.48 1.71 -0.52
N ARG A 10 7.05 1.19 0.56
CA ARG A 10 8.09 0.14 0.53
C ARG A 10 8.11 -0.65 1.82
N PHE A 11 8.68 -1.86 1.83
CA PHE A 11 8.99 -2.52 3.09
C PHE A 11 10.11 -1.78 3.83
N LYS A 12 10.02 -1.74 5.16
CA LYS A 12 11.09 -1.17 5.99
C LYS A 12 12.42 -1.86 5.68
N GLY A 13 13.43 -1.07 5.35
CA GLY A 13 14.75 -1.56 4.94
C GLY A 13 14.93 -1.71 3.43
N GLU A 14 13.88 -1.64 2.62
CA GLU A 14 14.04 -1.52 1.16
C GLU A 14 14.52 -0.11 0.78
N LYS A 15 15.39 -0.02 -0.22
CA LYS A 15 15.85 1.29 -0.73
C LYS A 15 14.80 1.95 -1.61
N ALA A 16 14.19 1.22 -2.54
CA ALA A 16 13.29 1.76 -3.55
C ALA A 16 11.83 1.83 -3.07
N TYR A 17 11.16 2.94 -3.40
CA TYR A 17 9.72 3.05 -3.23
C TYR A 17 8.99 2.45 -4.43
N ARG A 18 7.88 1.77 -4.14
CA ARG A 18 6.92 1.22 -5.09
C ARG A 18 5.72 2.16 -5.17
N ILE A 19 5.07 2.23 -6.33
CA ILE A 19 3.80 2.96 -6.47
C ILE A 19 2.67 1.98 -6.17
N GLY A 20 1.69 2.42 -5.38
CA GLY A 20 0.51 1.62 -5.08
C GLY A 20 -0.71 2.46 -4.74
N TYR A 21 -1.85 1.81 -4.78
CA TYR A 21 -3.15 2.33 -4.36
C TYR A 21 -3.62 1.48 -3.19
N PRO A 22 -3.67 2.04 -1.99
CA PRO A 22 -3.98 1.28 -0.80
C PRO A 22 -5.48 1.06 -0.67
N ALA A 23 -5.87 -0.20 -0.52
CA ALA A 23 -7.21 -0.62 -0.19
C ALA A 23 -7.21 -1.28 1.19
N ARG A 24 -8.23 -0.98 2.00
CA ARG A 24 -8.38 -1.57 3.33
C ARG A 24 -8.82 -3.01 3.20
N GLU A 25 -8.08 -3.92 3.83
CA GLU A 25 -8.47 -5.32 3.96
C GLU A 25 -9.01 -5.59 5.38
N SER A 26 -9.48 -6.81 5.61
CA SER A 26 -9.88 -7.26 6.95
C SER A 26 -8.66 -7.39 7.86
N ASN A 27 -8.89 -7.33 9.18
CA ASN A 27 -7.87 -7.53 10.22
C ASN A 27 -6.73 -6.50 10.26
N GLY A 28 -6.97 -5.28 9.78
CA GLY A 28 -5.99 -4.18 9.87
C GLY A 28 -4.88 -4.23 8.83
N LEU A 29 -4.95 -5.17 7.89
CA LEU A 29 -4.05 -5.25 6.74
C LEU A 29 -4.46 -4.27 5.64
N VAL A 30 -3.49 -3.93 4.79
CA VAL A 30 -3.69 -3.05 3.64
C VAL A 30 -3.21 -3.75 2.38
N ARG A 31 -4.03 -3.75 1.34
CA ARG A 31 -3.64 -4.22 0.01
C ARG A 31 -3.06 -3.05 -0.78
N MET A 32 -1.83 -3.20 -1.26
CA MET A 32 -1.17 -2.21 -2.11
C MET A 32 -1.37 -2.55 -3.59
N ALA A 33 -2.55 -2.23 -4.11
CA ALA A 33 -2.92 -2.52 -5.49
C ALA A 33 -2.11 -1.69 -6.50
N HIS A 34 -1.99 -2.17 -7.73
CA HIS A 34 -1.36 -1.39 -8.82
C HIS A 34 -2.26 -0.26 -9.35
N TYR A 35 -3.59 -0.34 -9.15
CA TYR A 35 -4.57 0.62 -9.67
C TYR A 35 -5.67 0.93 -8.63
N ILE A 36 -6.29 2.10 -8.75
CA ILE A 36 -7.44 2.51 -7.91
C ILE A 36 -8.59 1.53 -8.10
N GLY A 37 -9.22 1.11 -7.00
CA GLY A 37 -10.42 0.28 -7.05
C GLY A 37 -10.19 -1.15 -7.53
N ALA A 38 -8.95 -1.61 -7.65
CA ALA A 38 -8.65 -3.00 -7.96
C ALA A 38 -8.88 -3.87 -6.70
N PRO A 39 -9.93 -4.72 -6.66
CA PRO A 39 -10.22 -5.55 -5.49
C PRO A 39 -9.28 -6.76 -5.39
N ARG A 40 -8.45 -6.99 -6.42
CA ARG A 40 -7.52 -8.11 -6.54
C ARG A 40 -6.25 -7.61 -7.22
N GLY A 41 -5.10 -8.06 -6.72
CA GLY A 41 -3.78 -7.66 -7.21
C GLY A 41 -3.02 -6.78 -6.20
N GLY A 42 -1.70 -6.91 -6.23
CA GLY A 42 -0.80 -6.26 -5.29
C GLY A 42 -0.64 -7.01 -3.95
N PRO A 43 0.49 -6.81 -3.25
CA PRO A 43 0.76 -7.46 -1.98
C PRO A 43 -0.15 -6.92 -0.88
N ILE A 44 -0.57 -7.81 0.02
CA ILE A 44 -1.20 -7.46 1.29
C ILE A 44 -0.07 -7.25 2.30
N VAL A 45 -0.07 -6.12 2.97
CA VAL A 45 0.99 -5.68 3.87
C VAL A 45 0.40 -5.15 5.18
N ASP A 46 1.14 -5.30 6.27
CA ASP A 46 0.85 -4.60 7.53
C ASP A 46 1.50 -3.20 7.46
N LEU A 47 0.76 -2.17 7.89
CA LEU A 47 1.26 -0.80 8.00
C LEU A 47 2.48 -0.69 8.93
N LYS A 48 2.65 -1.63 9.86
CA LYS A 48 3.81 -1.71 10.75
C LYS A 48 5.10 -2.12 10.04
N ASP A 49 5.00 -2.82 8.92
CA ASP A 49 6.15 -3.38 8.19
C ASP A 49 6.59 -2.52 7.00
N ILE A 50 5.81 -1.49 6.68
CA ILE A 50 6.07 -0.64 5.52
C ILE A 50 6.29 0.82 5.91
N GLU A 51 6.88 1.56 4.99
CA GLU A 51 6.94 3.03 5.00
C GLU A 51 6.11 3.56 3.84
N ILE A 52 5.31 4.59 4.10
CA ILE A 52 4.48 5.23 3.09
C ILE A 52 4.86 6.70 2.99
N LYS A 53 5.08 7.15 1.76
CA LYS A 53 5.21 8.55 1.39
C LYS A 53 3.98 8.95 0.60
N GLY A 54 3.03 9.60 1.28
CA GLY A 54 1.92 10.32 0.66
C GLY A 54 2.41 11.65 0.12
N ARG A 55 1.79 12.11 -0.98
CA ARG A 55 2.04 13.45 -1.54
C ARG A 55 1.56 14.53 -0.57
#